data_AF-A0A2K3YHG7-F1
#
_entry.id   AF-A0A2K3YHG7-F1
#
_cell.length_a   1.000
_cell.length_b   1.000
_cell.length_c   1.000
_cell.angle_alpha   90.00
_cell.angle_beta   90.00
_cell.angle_gamma   90.00
#
_symmetry.space_group_name_H-M   'P 1'
#
loop_
_entity.id
_entity.type
_entity.pdbx_description
1 polymer ?
#
loop_
_entity_poly.entity_id
_entity_poly.type
_entity_poly.pdbx_seq_one_letter_code
_entity_poly.pdbx_strand_id
1 'polypeptide(L)'
;NIGALKDGRYDDVQADIAAVVEASGDKTVKVIIETVLLTDEEKVKASELSKAAGADFVKTSTGFAGGGATPEDVKLMKDTVGDDVEVKASGGVRNLADFQAMLEAGATRVGASAGVQIMQGLEADTDY
;
A
#
# COMPACT_ATOMS: atom_id res chain seq x y z
N ASN A 1 2.91 10.07 -8.01
CA ASN A 1 2.57 11.50 -7.70
C ASN A 1 1.10 11.66 -7.23
N ILE A 2 0.83 12.06 -5.97
CA ILE A 2 -0.54 12.18 -5.43
C ILE A 2 -1.31 13.37 -6.03
N GLY A 3 -0.68 14.53 -6.17
CA GLY A 3 -1.34 15.71 -6.73
C GLY A 3 -1.83 15.46 -8.16
N ALA A 4 -0.99 14.86 -9.00
CA ALA A 4 -1.37 14.49 -10.37
C ALA A 4 -2.54 13.50 -10.42
N LEU A 5 -2.59 12.53 -9.49
CA LEU A 5 -3.72 11.60 -9.38
C LEU A 5 -5.03 12.34 -9.09
N LYS A 6 -5.02 13.26 -8.11
CA LYS A 6 -6.19 14.06 -7.73
C LYS A 6 -6.65 15.00 -8.86
N ASP A 7 -5.71 15.49 -9.66
CA ASP A 7 -5.97 16.32 -10.83
C ASP A 7 -6.49 15.51 -12.05
N GLY A 8 -6.62 14.18 -11.93
CA GLY A 8 -7.04 13.30 -13.04
C GLY A 8 -5.97 13.09 -14.12
N ARG A 9 -4.71 13.46 -13.86
CA ARG A 9 -3.59 13.31 -14.80
C ARG A 9 -3.00 11.90 -14.73
N TYR A 10 -3.80 10.93 -15.12
CA TYR A 10 -3.49 9.50 -14.95
C TYR A 10 -2.29 9.04 -15.78
N ASP A 11 -2.12 9.59 -16.99
CA ASP A 11 -0.97 9.28 -17.85
C ASP A 11 0.35 9.72 -17.18
N ASP A 12 0.36 10.90 -16.55
CA ASP A 12 1.52 11.40 -15.79
C ASP A 12 1.85 10.46 -14.63
N VAL A 13 0.83 9.98 -13.91
CA VAL A 13 1.00 9.07 -12.76
C VAL A 13 1.52 7.70 -13.20
N GLN A 14 0.98 7.14 -14.28
CA GLN A 14 1.43 5.85 -14.80
C GLN A 14 2.88 5.94 -15.31
N ALA A 15 3.21 7.03 -16.03
CA ALA A 15 4.57 7.25 -16.52
C ALA A 15 5.59 7.43 -15.38
N ASP A 16 5.23 8.15 -14.31
CA ASP A 16 6.02 8.32 -13.08
C ASP A 16 6.38 6.96 -12.46
N ILE A 17 5.40 6.05 -12.35
CA ILE A 17 5.60 4.70 -11.82
C ILE A 17 6.44 3.85 -12.79
N ALA A 18 6.07 3.84 -14.08
CA ALA A 18 6.72 3.00 -15.09
C ALA A 18 8.21 3.34 -15.24
N ALA A 19 8.58 4.62 -15.14
CA ALA A 19 9.98 5.03 -15.17
C ALA A 19 10.80 4.42 -14.02
N VAL A 20 10.21 4.28 -12.82
CA VAL A 20 10.88 3.62 -11.69
C VAL A 20 10.97 2.11 -11.90
N VAL A 21 9.91 1.49 -12.42
CA VAL A 21 9.88 0.05 -12.73
C VAL A 21 10.91 -0.30 -13.82
N GLU A 22 11.04 0.50 -14.86
CA GLU A 22 12.06 0.32 -15.88
C GLU A 22 13.47 0.46 -15.29
N ALA A 23 13.69 1.51 -14.50
CA ALA A 23 15.00 1.77 -13.88
C ALA A 23 15.39 0.70 -12.84
N SER A 24 14.42 0.00 -12.25
CA SER A 24 14.70 -1.03 -11.23
C SER A 24 15.20 -2.35 -11.81
N GLY A 25 15.01 -2.62 -13.11
CA GLY A 25 15.30 -3.92 -13.71
C GLY A 25 14.59 -5.04 -12.94
N ASP A 26 15.33 -6.08 -12.55
CA ASP A 26 14.77 -7.26 -11.84
C ASP A 26 14.48 -7.02 -10.34
N LYS A 27 14.49 -5.78 -9.85
CA LYS A 27 14.26 -5.48 -8.43
C LYS A 27 12.78 -5.19 -8.16
N THR A 28 12.27 -5.73 -7.05
CA THR A 28 10.88 -5.51 -6.61
C THR A 28 10.57 -4.04 -6.33
N VAL A 29 9.60 -3.48 -7.05
CA VAL A 29 9.06 -2.13 -6.86
C VAL A 29 7.75 -2.18 -6.09
N LYS A 30 7.57 -1.22 -5.18
CA LYS A 30 6.35 -1.07 -4.39
C LYS A 30 5.86 0.36 -4.49
N VAL A 31 4.64 0.55 -5.00
CA VAL A 31 4.04 1.87 -5.13
C VAL A 31 3.25 2.20 -3.89
N ILE A 32 3.66 3.24 -3.15
CA ILE A 32 2.90 3.74 -2.01
C ILE A 32 1.84 4.72 -2.53
N ILE A 33 0.57 4.42 -2.31
CA ILE A 33 -0.54 5.27 -2.79
C ILE A 33 -1.00 6.30 -1.75
N GLU A 34 -0.59 6.14 -0.50
CA GLU A 34 -0.94 7.00 0.64
C GLU A 34 -2.46 7.11 0.86
N THR A 35 -3.06 6.00 1.25
CA THR A 35 -4.52 5.82 1.28
C THR A 35 -5.28 6.87 2.09
N VAL A 36 -4.69 7.40 3.17
CA VAL A 36 -5.32 8.44 4.02
C VAL A 36 -5.64 9.73 3.25
N LEU A 37 -4.94 10.00 2.14
CA LEU A 37 -5.15 11.19 1.32
C LEU A 37 -6.13 10.95 0.16
N LEU A 38 -6.57 9.71 -0.04
CA LEU A 38 -7.33 9.29 -1.21
C LEU A 38 -8.76 8.88 -0.85
N THR A 39 -9.68 9.21 -1.73
CA THR A 39 -11.02 8.59 -1.77
C THR A 39 -10.90 7.14 -2.27
N ASP A 40 -11.95 6.33 -2.06
CA ASP A 40 -11.93 4.93 -2.52
C ASP A 40 -11.79 4.83 -4.04
N GLU A 41 -12.42 5.71 -4.81
CA GLU A 41 -12.26 5.79 -6.27
C GLU A 41 -10.81 6.08 -6.68
N GLU A 42 -10.15 7.01 -5.98
CA GLU A 42 -8.74 7.33 -6.21
C GLU A 42 -7.80 6.18 -5.79
N LYS A 43 -8.13 5.43 -4.72
CA LYS A 43 -7.36 4.24 -4.31
C LYS A 43 -7.44 3.14 -5.36
N VAL A 44 -8.64 2.88 -5.90
CA VAL A 44 -8.84 1.94 -7.02
C VAL A 44 -8.00 2.40 -8.21
N LYS A 45 -8.14 3.67 -8.62
CA LYS A 45 -7.41 4.20 -9.78
C LYS A 45 -5.89 4.10 -9.59
N ALA A 46 -5.36 4.48 -8.43
CA ALA A 46 -3.93 4.38 -8.15
C ALA A 46 -3.41 2.94 -8.21
N SER A 47 -4.22 1.99 -7.73
CA SER A 47 -3.90 0.56 -7.75
C SER A 47 -3.90 0.00 -9.18
N GLU A 48 -4.88 0.37 -10.00
CA GLU A 48 -4.93 0.04 -11.43
C GLU A 48 -3.71 0.58 -12.19
N LEU A 49 -3.35 1.85 -11.97
CA LEU A 49 -2.19 2.47 -12.64
C LEU A 49 -0.88 1.83 -12.18
N SER A 50 -0.75 1.46 -10.90
CA SER A 50 0.42 0.74 -10.39
C SER A 50 0.58 -0.62 -11.05
N LYS A 51 -0.54 -1.36 -11.21
CA LYS A 51 -0.57 -2.64 -11.93
C LYS A 51 -0.22 -2.46 -13.41
N ALA A 52 -0.82 -1.48 -14.08
CA ALA A 52 -0.58 -1.21 -15.50
C ALA A 52 0.88 -0.80 -15.78
N ALA A 53 1.52 -0.12 -14.84
CA ALA A 53 2.93 0.26 -14.91
C ALA A 53 3.91 -0.89 -14.60
N GLY A 54 3.42 -2.07 -14.22
CA GLY A 54 4.25 -3.25 -13.95
C GLY A 54 4.89 -3.28 -12.55
N ALA A 55 4.32 -2.58 -11.57
CA ALA A 55 4.81 -2.67 -10.20
C ALA A 55 4.47 -4.03 -9.56
N ASP A 56 5.38 -4.57 -8.75
CA ASP A 56 5.17 -5.85 -8.05
C ASP A 56 4.22 -5.72 -6.85
N PHE A 57 4.21 -4.53 -6.23
CA PHE A 57 3.36 -4.25 -5.07
C PHE A 57 2.63 -2.91 -5.19
N VAL A 58 1.43 -2.89 -4.63
CA VAL A 58 0.80 -1.66 -4.14
C VAL A 58 0.85 -1.64 -2.60
N LYS A 59 1.18 -0.48 -2.03
CA LYS A 59 1.42 -0.28 -0.59
C LYS A 59 0.51 0.84 -0.06
N THR A 60 -0.07 0.63 1.13
CA THR A 60 -1.06 1.54 1.71
C THR A 60 -0.48 2.93 2.00
N SER A 61 0.47 3.02 2.94
CA SER A 61 0.82 4.31 3.57
C SER A 61 2.33 4.50 3.73
N THR A 62 2.80 5.74 3.77
CA THR A 62 4.19 6.03 4.15
C THR A 62 4.39 5.91 5.65
N GLY A 63 3.36 6.21 6.43
CA GLY A 63 3.41 6.35 7.88
C GLY A 63 3.68 7.77 8.37
N PHE A 64 3.59 8.78 7.51
CA PHE A 64 3.88 10.18 7.86
C PHE A 64 2.70 11.14 7.59
N ALA A 65 1.56 10.63 7.12
CA ALA A 65 0.42 11.43 6.67
C ALA A 65 -0.77 11.44 7.67
N GLY A 66 -0.57 11.04 8.93
CA GLY A 66 -1.60 11.07 9.98
C GLY A 66 -2.63 9.93 9.88
N GLY A 67 -2.26 8.83 9.22
CA GLY A 67 -3.10 7.64 9.02
C GLY A 67 -2.28 6.44 8.56
N GLY A 68 -2.82 5.25 8.76
CA GLY A 68 -2.16 3.97 8.46
C GLY A 68 -2.98 3.04 7.57
N ALA A 69 -2.58 1.78 7.52
CA ALA A 69 -3.32 0.74 6.84
C ALA A 69 -4.61 0.39 7.60
N THR A 70 -5.71 0.25 6.86
CA THR A 70 -6.97 -0.33 7.36
C THR A 70 -7.26 -1.64 6.62
N PRO A 71 -7.96 -2.61 7.23
CA PRO A 71 -8.38 -3.81 6.52
C PRO A 71 -9.23 -3.50 5.28
N GLU A 72 -10.06 -2.46 5.34
CA GLU A 72 -10.91 -2.01 4.24
C GLU A 72 -10.08 -1.53 3.04
N ASP A 73 -9.06 -0.70 3.28
CA ASP A 73 -8.16 -0.23 2.22
C ASP A 73 -7.38 -1.39 1.60
N VAL A 74 -6.86 -2.29 2.43
CA VAL A 74 -6.12 -3.47 1.97
C VAL A 74 -7.01 -4.35 1.08
N LYS A 75 -8.25 -4.60 1.52
CA LYS A 75 -9.20 -5.39 0.75
C LYS A 75 -9.56 -4.72 -0.57
N LEU A 76 -9.84 -3.42 -0.57
CA LEU A 76 -10.14 -2.65 -1.78
C LEU A 76 -8.97 -2.73 -2.78
N MET A 77 -7.74 -2.55 -2.31
CA MET A 77 -6.54 -2.67 -3.12
C MET A 77 -6.37 -4.08 -3.69
N LYS A 78 -6.53 -5.13 -2.85
CA LYS A 78 -6.40 -6.52 -3.28
C LYS A 78 -7.46 -6.91 -4.31
N ASP A 79 -8.71 -6.54 -4.08
CA ASP A 79 -9.82 -6.78 -5.01
C ASP A 79 -9.57 -6.07 -6.35
N THR A 80 -8.91 -4.90 -6.34
CA THR A 80 -8.56 -4.14 -7.56
C THR A 80 -7.42 -4.79 -8.34
N VAL A 81 -6.32 -5.15 -7.67
CA VAL A 81 -5.13 -5.64 -8.37
C VAL A 81 -5.20 -7.14 -8.72
N GLY A 82 -6.04 -7.91 -8.03
CA GLY A 82 -6.16 -9.35 -8.21
C GLY A 82 -4.87 -10.07 -7.79
N ASP A 83 -4.52 -11.14 -8.51
CA ASP A 83 -3.34 -11.96 -8.21
C ASP A 83 -2.07 -11.53 -8.96
N ASP A 84 -2.19 -10.51 -9.81
CA ASP A 84 -1.08 -10.01 -10.65
C ASP A 84 -0.10 -9.12 -9.88
N VAL A 85 -0.56 -8.49 -8.78
CA VAL A 85 0.24 -7.57 -7.95
C VAL A 85 -0.02 -7.88 -6.48
N GLU A 86 1.02 -7.80 -5.67
CA GLU A 86 0.94 -8.04 -4.24
C GLU A 86 0.49 -6.79 -3.46
N VAL A 87 -0.12 -6.98 -2.29
CA VAL A 87 -0.55 -5.87 -1.42
C VAL A 87 0.30 -5.84 -0.16
N LYS A 88 0.87 -4.67 0.14
CA LYS A 88 1.59 -4.41 1.38
C LYS A 88 0.83 -3.45 2.30
N ALA A 89 0.42 -3.94 3.45
CA ALA A 89 -0.13 -3.11 4.54
C ALA A 89 1.03 -2.47 5.34
N SER A 90 0.95 -1.17 5.61
CA SER A 90 1.92 -0.50 6.48
C SER A 90 1.37 0.78 7.09
N GLY A 91 1.86 1.10 8.29
CA GLY A 91 1.35 2.19 9.13
C GLY A 91 0.24 1.67 10.04
N GLY A 92 0.40 1.83 11.35
CA GLY A 92 -0.64 1.47 12.32
C GLY A 92 -0.81 -0.01 12.69
N VAL A 93 0.04 -0.93 12.22
CA VAL A 93 -0.01 -2.36 12.64
C VAL A 93 0.83 -2.54 13.92
N ARG A 94 0.18 -2.69 15.07
CA ARG A 94 0.82 -2.59 16.40
C ARG A 94 0.82 -3.88 17.20
N ASN A 95 -0.08 -4.81 16.89
CA ASN A 95 -0.24 -6.06 17.60
C ASN A 95 -0.52 -7.22 16.63
N LEU A 96 -0.64 -8.43 17.16
CA LEU A 96 -0.90 -9.63 16.37
C LEU A 96 -2.29 -9.64 15.71
N ALA A 97 -3.30 -9.05 16.35
CA ALA A 97 -4.66 -8.98 15.81
C ALA A 97 -4.71 -8.07 14.58
N ASP A 98 -4.07 -6.89 14.63
CA ASP A 98 -3.93 -5.99 13.47
C ASP A 98 -3.22 -6.71 12.32
N PHE A 99 -2.13 -7.42 12.63
CA PHE A 99 -1.37 -8.18 11.63
C PHE A 99 -2.24 -9.24 10.95
N GLN A 100 -3.01 -10.02 11.72
CA GLN A 100 -3.93 -11.02 11.20
C GLN A 100 -5.03 -10.40 10.34
N ALA A 101 -5.64 -9.29 10.80
CA ALA A 101 -6.67 -8.58 10.05
C ALA A 101 -6.18 -8.10 8.68
N MET A 102 -4.92 -7.63 8.58
CA MET A 102 -4.33 -7.24 7.29
C MET A 102 -4.13 -8.45 6.36
N LEU A 103 -3.71 -9.60 6.89
CA LEU A 103 -3.57 -10.82 6.08
C LEU A 103 -4.91 -11.33 5.58
N GLU A 104 -5.93 -11.35 6.44
CA GLU A 104 -7.30 -11.76 6.09
C GLU A 104 -7.92 -10.83 5.04
N ALA A 105 -7.61 -9.53 5.09
CA ALA A 105 -7.99 -8.55 4.09
C ALA A 105 -7.27 -8.74 2.74
N GLY A 106 -6.21 -9.54 2.69
CA GLY A 106 -5.50 -9.89 1.45
C GLY A 106 -4.10 -9.30 1.29
N ALA A 107 -3.54 -8.66 2.34
CA ALA A 107 -2.13 -8.29 2.31
C ALA A 107 -1.24 -9.53 2.31
N THR A 108 -0.25 -9.59 1.43
CA THR A 108 0.78 -10.64 1.44
C THR A 108 2.04 -10.18 2.18
N ARG A 109 2.13 -8.88 2.51
CA ARG A 109 3.23 -8.30 3.25
C ARG A 109 2.77 -7.25 4.25
N VAL A 110 3.39 -7.23 5.43
CA VAL A 110 3.17 -6.19 6.43
C VAL A 110 4.46 -5.42 6.70
N GLY A 111 4.38 -4.08 6.73
CA GLY A 111 5.44 -3.19 7.18
C GLY A 111 5.13 -2.62 8.56
N ALA A 112 5.88 -3.05 9.58
CA ALA A 112 5.75 -2.58 10.95
C ALA A 112 7.14 -2.42 11.60
N SER A 113 7.32 -1.37 12.40
CA SER A 113 8.49 -1.18 13.28
C SER A 113 8.41 -2.09 14.51
N ALA A 114 7.20 -2.43 14.95
CA ALA A 114 6.89 -3.28 16.09
C ALA A 114 7.04 -4.80 15.83
N GLY A 115 7.73 -5.22 14.77
CA GLY A 115 7.73 -6.61 14.32
C GLY A 115 8.13 -7.64 15.39
N VAL A 116 9.09 -7.33 16.25
CA VAL A 116 9.50 -8.22 17.36
C VAL A 116 8.38 -8.36 18.40
N GLN A 117 7.74 -7.24 18.78
CA GLN A 117 6.65 -7.22 19.76
C GLN A 117 5.44 -7.99 19.25
N ILE A 118 5.05 -7.77 17.99
CA ILE A 118 3.95 -8.47 17.34
C ILE A 118 4.17 -9.99 17.39
N MET A 119 5.39 -10.45 17.05
CA MET A 119 5.73 -11.88 17.08
C MET A 119 5.78 -12.47 18.50
N GLN A 120 5.97 -11.63 19.53
CA GLN A 120 5.89 -12.02 20.94
C GLN A 120 4.45 -11.96 21.49
N GLY A 121 3.47 -11.55 20.68
CA GLY A 121 2.09 -11.34 21.13
C GLY A 121 1.90 -10.09 21.99
N LEU A 122 2.83 -9.13 21.89
CA LEU A 122 2.79 -7.86 22.59
C LEU A 122 2.20 -6.76 21.70
N GLU A 123 1.72 -5.70 22.33
CA GLU A 123 1.23 -4.49 21.67
C GLU A 123 2.26 -3.36 21.77
N ALA A 124 2.47 -2.66 20.66
CA ALA A 124 3.40 -1.53 20.59
C ALA A 124 2.67 -0.20 20.65
N ASP A 125 3.18 0.71 21.49
CA ASP A 125 2.73 2.10 21.54
C ASP A 125 3.50 2.92 20.52
N THR A 126 2.84 3.33 19.44
CA THR A 126 3.43 4.11 18.35
C THR A 126 2.43 5.12 17.82
N ASP A 127 2.85 6.37 17.67
CA ASP A 127 2.04 7.44 17.08
C ASP A 127 2.01 7.32 15.55
N TYR A 128 0.81 7.34 14.95
CA TYR A 128 0.57 7.39 13.49
C TYR A 128 -0.63 8.28 13.18
#